data_AF-A0A9D1FV38-F1
#
_entry.id   AF-A0A9D1FV38-F1
#
_cell.length_a   1.000
_cell.length_b   1.000
_cell.length_c   1.000
_cell.angle_alpha   90.00
_cell.angle_beta   90.00
_cell.angle_gamma   90.00
#
_symmetry.space_group_name_H-M   'P 1'
#
loop_
_entity.id
_entity.type
_entity.pdbx_description
1 polymer ?
#
loop_
_entity_poly.entity_id
_entity_poly.type
_entity_poly.pdbx_seq_one_letter_code
_entity_poly.pdbx_strand_id
1 'polypeptide(L)'
;MKTSSKIFYIEKFAIENSNETDLTDIPMLMRRKLSRLDKICLSSLKKVFDETSQEIIFSSEYGEFDTLKTLISQYLEANEVSPAKFSTSVHNNFAGLFSLLNNINSSYTALSAGKNSLSAGLVKAIISEYDKVLFCYGDAFDMPESISCLISKTGSENSVKCVFTPCSKPSEADEFSAFSEFLNGCTKVFHTPCGTIERMEK
;
A
#
# COMPACT_ATOMS: atom_id res chain seq x y z
N MET A 1 26.45 0.65 14.38
CA MET A 1 25.20 0.25 15.07
C MET A 1 24.83 -1.15 14.62
N LYS A 2 24.70 -2.12 15.53
CA LYS A 2 24.12 -3.42 15.17
C LYS A 2 22.62 -3.21 14.99
N THR A 3 22.14 -3.21 13.76
CA THR A 3 20.71 -3.10 13.46
C THR A 3 20.09 -4.45 13.79
N SER A 4 19.37 -4.54 14.91
CA SER A 4 18.72 -5.78 15.36
C SER A 4 17.58 -6.17 14.42
N SER A 5 17.43 -7.47 14.15
CA SER A 5 16.26 -7.99 13.43
C SER A 5 14.97 -7.68 14.19
N LYS A 6 13.87 -7.50 13.45
CA LYS A 6 12.53 -7.26 13.99
C LYS A 6 11.60 -8.42 13.65
N ILE A 7 10.88 -8.92 14.65
CA ILE A 7 9.81 -9.90 14.46
C ILE A 7 8.51 -9.12 14.23
N PHE A 8 7.71 -9.57 13.27
CA PHE A 8 6.38 -9.05 13.00
C PHE A 8 5.49 -10.18 12.47
N TYR A 9 4.21 -9.87 12.32
CA TYR A 9 3.20 -10.82 11.89
C TYR A 9 2.38 -10.22 10.75
N ILE A 10 2.09 -11.01 9.73
CA ILE A 10 1.11 -10.67 8.69
C ILE A 10 -0.17 -11.39 9.08
N GLU A 11 -1.16 -10.64 9.55
CA GLU A 11 -2.44 -11.19 10.01
C GLU A 11 -3.39 -11.48 8.84
N LYS A 12 -3.47 -10.55 7.90
CA LYS A 12 -4.29 -10.63 6.69
C LYS A 12 -3.53 -10.00 5.55
N PHE A 13 -3.74 -10.50 4.33
CA PHE A 13 -3.27 -9.85 3.12
C PHE A 13 -4.29 -10.00 2.00
N ALA A 14 -4.23 -9.10 1.02
CA ALA A 14 -5.01 -9.17 -0.20
C ALA A 14 -4.16 -8.65 -1.36
N ILE A 15 -4.30 -9.30 -2.51
CA ILE A 15 -3.58 -8.98 -3.75
C ILE A 15 -4.62 -8.77 -4.83
N GLU A 16 -4.56 -7.63 -5.51
CA GLU A 16 -5.42 -7.27 -6.63
C GLU A 16 -4.56 -6.88 -7.82
N ASN A 17 -4.87 -7.39 -9.01
CA ASN A 17 -4.12 -7.10 -10.24
C ASN A 17 -5.05 -7.08 -11.48
N SER A 18 -6.28 -6.61 -11.29
CA SER A 18 -7.34 -6.59 -12.31
C SER A 18 -7.83 -5.17 -12.60
N ASN A 19 -8.22 -4.93 -13.85
CA ASN A 19 -8.91 -3.68 -14.22
C ASN A 19 -10.33 -3.60 -13.64
N GLU A 20 -10.91 -4.75 -13.29
CA GLU A 20 -12.23 -4.85 -12.68
C GLU A 20 -12.07 -5.00 -11.16
N THR A 21 -12.66 -4.09 -10.40
CA THR A 21 -12.67 -4.10 -8.94
C THR A 21 -14.11 -4.12 -8.45
N ASP A 22 -14.44 -5.06 -7.58
CA ASP A 22 -15.76 -5.07 -6.93
C ASP A 22 -15.77 -4.04 -5.80
N LEU A 23 -16.46 -2.93 -6.06
CA LEU A 23 -16.69 -1.87 -5.10
C LEU A 23 -18.19 -1.65 -4.89
N THR A 24 -19.03 -2.66 -5.11
CA THR A 24 -20.50 -2.52 -5.14
C THR A 24 -21.10 -1.93 -3.85
N ASP A 25 -20.42 -2.06 -2.73
CA ASP A 25 -20.74 -1.51 -1.40
C ASP A 25 -20.34 -0.03 -1.20
N ILE A 26 -19.59 0.59 -2.11
CA ILE A 26 -19.32 2.04 -2.09
C ILE A 26 -20.41 2.79 -2.85
N PRO A 27 -21.04 3.87 -2.34
CA PRO A 27 -22.08 4.60 -3.06
C PRO A 27 -21.65 5.02 -4.48
N MET A 28 -22.54 4.82 -5.47
CA MET A 28 -22.21 5.00 -6.90
C MET A 28 -21.61 6.37 -7.24
N LEU A 29 -22.11 7.45 -6.62
CA LEU A 29 -21.59 8.80 -6.84
C LEU A 29 -20.14 8.96 -6.35
N MET A 30 -19.77 8.26 -5.28
CA MET A 30 -18.40 8.25 -4.77
C MET A 30 -17.50 7.42 -5.68
N ARG A 31 -17.95 6.22 -6.09
CA ARG A 31 -17.22 5.35 -7.02
C ARG A 31 -16.81 6.04 -8.32
N ARG A 32 -17.69 6.89 -8.86
CA ARG A 32 -17.42 7.64 -10.10
C ARG A 32 -16.33 8.70 -9.96
N LYS A 33 -16.02 9.13 -8.73
CA LYS A 33 -14.96 10.11 -8.44
C LYS A 33 -13.60 9.47 -8.16
N LEU A 34 -13.56 8.15 -7.94
CA LEU A 34 -12.34 7.41 -7.65
C LEU A 34 -11.48 7.27 -8.91
N SER A 35 -10.18 7.52 -8.77
CA SER A 35 -9.17 7.22 -9.79
C SER A 35 -9.04 5.70 -10.01
N ARG A 36 -8.25 5.28 -11.01
CA ARG A 36 -7.93 3.85 -11.19
C ARG A 36 -7.14 3.31 -9.98
N LEU A 37 -6.20 4.11 -9.48
CA LEU A 37 -5.42 3.81 -8.29
C LEU A 37 -6.31 3.67 -7.05
N ASP A 38 -7.20 4.65 -6.81
CA ASP A 38 -8.13 4.61 -5.68
C ASP A 38 -8.95 3.32 -5.67
N LYS A 39 -9.43 2.88 -6.83
CA LYS A 39 -10.28 1.69 -6.95
C LYS A 39 -9.53 0.40 -6.61
N ILE A 40 -8.32 0.22 -7.16
CA ILE A 40 -7.53 -1.01 -6.93
C ILE A 40 -7.05 -1.09 -5.49
N CYS A 41 -6.57 0.02 -4.93
CA CYS A 41 -6.16 0.08 -3.53
C CYS A 41 -7.34 -0.11 -2.58
N LEU A 42 -8.52 0.43 -2.90
CA LEU A 42 -9.71 0.21 -2.08
C LEU A 42 -10.18 -1.25 -2.13
N SER A 43 -10.07 -1.92 -3.28
CA SER A 43 -10.42 -3.34 -3.44
C SER A 43 -9.58 -4.24 -2.54
N SER A 44 -8.26 -4.01 -2.48
CA SER A 44 -7.35 -4.81 -1.64
C SER A 44 -7.45 -4.43 -0.16
N LEU A 45 -7.44 -3.13 0.17
CA LEU A 45 -7.32 -2.65 1.54
C LEU A 45 -8.56 -2.97 2.38
N LYS A 46 -9.76 -2.91 1.79
CA LYS A 46 -11.00 -3.28 2.48
C LYS A 46 -11.04 -4.74 2.93
N LYS A 47 -10.36 -5.65 2.22
CA LYS A 47 -10.31 -7.08 2.56
C LYS A 47 -9.46 -7.37 3.79
N VAL A 48 -8.53 -6.48 4.13
CA VAL A 48 -7.62 -6.63 5.28
C VAL A 48 -7.91 -5.65 6.40
N PHE A 49 -8.82 -4.69 6.18
CA PHE A 49 -9.16 -3.64 7.13
C PHE A 49 -9.57 -4.20 8.49
N ASP A 50 -9.09 -3.53 9.53
CA ASP A 50 -9.41 -3.82 10.93
C ASP A 50 -9.50 -2.47 11.65
N GLU A 51 -10.62 -2.23 12.34
CA GLU A 51 -10.91 -0.97 13.04
C GLU A 51 -9.92 -0.68 14.18
N THR A 52 -9.21 -1.70 14.67
CA THR A 52 -8.18 -1.56 15.71
C THR A 52 -6.81 -1.13 15.17
N SER A 53 -6.68 -0.93 13.85
CA SER A 53 -5.45 -0.45 13.22
C SER A 53 -5.12 0.97 13.66
N GLN A 54 -3.85 1.21 14.00
CA GLN A 54 -3.40 2.45 14.64
C GLN A 54 -2.60 3.36 13.69
N GLU A 55 -2.21 2.84 12.53
CA GLU A 55 -1.52 3.61 11.49
C GLU A 55 -1.84 3.02 10.12
N ILE A 56 -1.98 3.90 9.12
CA ILE A 56 -2.09 3.52 7.70
C ILE A 56 -0.79 3.92 7.01
N ILE A 57 -0.14 2.98 6.33
CA ILE A 57 1.01 3.23 5.47
C ILE A 57 0.59 2.97 4.03
N PHE A 58 0.51 4.02 3.24
CA PHE A 58 0.30 3.94 1.80
C PHE A 58 1.61 4.17 1.06
N SER A 59 1.85 3.40 0.01
CA SER A 59 2.97 3.59 -0.90
C SER A 59 2.59 3.35 -2.35
N SER A 60 3.20 4.13 -3.25
CA SER A 60 3.02 4.01 -4.70
C SER A 60 4.26 4.60 -5.38
N GLU A 61 4.66 4.04 -6.52
CA GLU A 61 5.70 4.62 -7.36
C GLU A 61 5.20 5.91 -8.02
N TYR A 62 4.07 5.86 -8.72
CA TYR A 62 3.59 6.97 -9.55
C TYR A 62 2.47 7.80 -8.91
N GLY A 63 1.77 7.26 -7.91
CA GLY A 63 0.65 7.89 -7.24
C GLY A 63 -0.48 8.26 -8.20
N GLU A 64 -1.08 9.43 -8.00
CA GLU A 64 -2.19 9.97 -8.80
C GLU A 64 -1.75 10.51 -10.18
N PHE A 65 -0.92 9.74 -10.90
CA PHE A 65 -0.31 10.14 -12.16
C PHE A 65 -1.32 10.52 -13.24
N ASP A 66 -2.35 9.70 -13.48
CA ASP A 66 -3.39 9.98 -14.47
C ASP A 66 -4.15 11.28 -14.15
N THR A 67 -4.44 11.49 -12.87
CA THR A 67 -5.12 12.70 -12.38
C THR A 67 -4.26 13.94 -12.61
N LEU A 68 -2.97 13.86 -12.24
CA LEU A 68 -2.00 14.92 -12.44
C LEU A 68 -1.77 15.23 -13.92
N LYS A 69 -1.62 14.21 -14.76
CA LYS A 69 -1.47 14.34 -16.21
C LYS A 69 -2.66 15.09 -16.81
N THR A 70 -3.89 14.72 -16.41
CA THR A 70 -5.08 15.40 -16.92
C THR A 70 -5.15 16.85 -16.47
N LEU A 71 -4.71 17.17 -15.24
CA LEU A 71 -4.65 18.56 -14.77
C LEU A 71 -3.66 19.40 -15.57
N ILE A 72 -2.47 18.86 -15.88
CA ILE A 72 -1.47 19.54 -16.69
C ILE A 72 -2.02 19.82 -18.10
N SER A 73 -2.67 18.84 -18.73
CA SER A 73 -3.30 19.04 -20.04
C SER A 73 -4.38 20.14 -20.00
N GLN A 74 -5.25 20.12 -18.99
CA GLN A 74 -6.28 21.15 -18.82
C GLN A 74 -5.68 22.55 -18.66
N TYR A 75 -4.61 22.68 -17.88
CA TYR A 75 -3.92 23.95 -17.71
C TYR A 75 -3.31 24.45 -19.02
N LEU A 76 -2.67 23.56 -19.80
CA LEU A 76 -2.07 23.95 -21.08
C LEU A 76 -3.10 24.38 -22.13
N GLU A 77 -4.29 23.78 -22.11
CA GLU A 77 -5.37 24.07 -23.08
C GLU A 77 -6.21 25.30 -22.68
N ALA A 78 -6.55 25.44 -21.40
CA ALA A 78 -7.53 26.41 -20.92
C ALA A 78 -6.96 27.47 -19.96
N ASN A 79 -5.68 27.36 -19.58
CA ASN A 79 -5.02 28.20 -18.57
C ASN A 79 -5.74 28.22 -17.21
N GLU A 80 -6.48 27.15 -16.90
CA GLU A 80 -7.26 26.97 -15.68
C GLU A 80 -7.21 25.53 -15.19
N VAL A 81 -7.31 25.33 -13.87
CA VAL A 81 -7.39 24.00 -13.23
C VAL A 81 -8.53 23.96 -12.22
N SER A 82 -9.24 22.84 -12.15
CA SER A 82 -10.28 22.64 -11.13
C SER A 82 -9.65 22.46 -9.75
N PRO A 83 -9.99 23.29 -8.73
CA PRO A 83 -9.47 23.12 -7.37
C PRO A 83 -9.80 21.76 -6.75
N ALA A 84 -11.00 21.23 -7.07
CA ALA A 84 -11.44 19.92 -6.59
C ALA A 84 -10.57 18.80 -7.17
N LYS A 85 -10.22 18.86 -8.46
CA LYS A 85 -9.40 17.86 -9.12
C LYS A 85 -7.92 17.96 -8.72
N PHE A 86 -7.43 19.18 -8.50
CA PHE A 86 -6.10 19.41 -7.93
C PHE A 86 -5.97 18.78 -6.53
N SER A 87 -7.02 18.88 -5.70
CA SER A 87 -7.02 18.28 -4.36
C SER A 87 -6.91 16.75 -4.37
N THR A 88 -7.31 16.09 -5.47
CA THR A 88 -7.21 14.63 -5.62
C THR A 88 -5.97 14.19 -6.40
N SER A 89 -5.09 15.10 -6.83
CA SER A 89 -3.87 14.75 -7.59
C SER A 89 -2.63 14.55 -6.72
N VAL A 90 -2.77 14.71 -5.40
CA VAL A 90 -1.68 14.58 -4.45
C VAL A 90 -1.41 13.10 -4.12
N HIS A 91 -0.17 12.75 -3.83
CA HIS A 91 0.23 11.36 -3.56
C HIS A 91 -0.52 10.72 -2.39
N ASN A 92 -0.87 11.52 -1.39
CA ASN A 92 -1.59 11.06 -0.20
C ASN A 92 -3.12 10.99 -0.39
N ASN A 93 -3.64 11.25 -1.60
CA ASN A 93 -5.07 11.26 -1.89
C ASN A 93 -5.76 9.98 -1.39
N PHE A 94 -5.26 8.81 -1.79
CA PHE A 94 -5.86 7.53 -1.41
C PHE A 94 -5.90 7.32 0.12
N ALA A 95 -4.81 7.57 0.83
CA ALA A 95 -4.76 7.43 2.28
C ALA A 95 -5.76 8.36 2.99
N GLY A 96 -5.86 9.61 2.53
CA GLY A 96 -6.83 10.58 3.04
C GLY A 96 -8.28 10.18 2.73
N LEU A 97 -8.54 9.75 1.49
CA LEU A 97 -9.84 9.27 1.05
C LEU A 97 -10.30 8.05 1.88
N PHE A 98 -9.44 7.04 2.02
CA PHE A 98 -9.77 5.84 2.79
C PHE A 98 -10.06 6.17 4.25
N SER A 99 -9.30 7.11 4.83
CA SER A 99 -9.53 7.57 6.20
C SER A 99 -10.88 8.26 6.34
N LEU A 100 -11.25 9.13 5.39
CA LEU A 100 -12.54 9.80 5.36
C LEU A 100 -13.71 8.83 5.20
N LEU A 101 -13.59 7.85 4.29
CA LEU A 101 -14.64 6.85 4.03
C LEU A 101 -14.96 6.00 5.26
N ASN A 102 -13.96 5.70 6.09
CA ASN A 102 -14.08 4.79 7.22
C ASN A 102 -14.05 5.52 8.58
N ASN A 103 -14.12 6.86 8.60
CA ASN A 103 -14.03 7.69 9.82
C ASN A 103 -12.78 7.40 10.68
N ILE A 104 -11.65 7.14 10.02
CA ILE A 104 -10.39 6.82 10.69
C ILE A 104 -9.71 8.13 11.12
N ASN A 105 -9.38 8.21 12.41
CA ASN A 105 -8.69 9.35 13.01
C ASN A 105 -7.22 9.04 13.38
N SER A 106 -6.75 7.83 13.07
CA SER A 106 -5.35 7.45 13.26
C SER A 106 -4.43 8.13 12.25
N SER A 107 -3.13 8.18 12.53
CA SER A 107 -2.16 8.73 11.59
C SER A 107 -2.08 7.91 10.31
N TYR A 108 -1.83 8.58 9.18
CA TYR A 108 -1.43 7.92 7.95
C TYR A 108 -0.11 8.50 7.42
N THR A 109 0.67 7.68 6.73
CA THR A 109 1.85 8.07 5.95
C THR A 109 1.61 7.68 4.50
N ALA A 110 1.98 8.54 3.55
CA ALA A 110 2.02 8.24 2.13
C ALA A 110 3.45 8.46 1.62
N LEU A 111 4.05 7.48 0.94
CA LEU A 111 5.43 7.57 0.46
C LEU A 111 5.61 7.02 -0.96
N SER A 112 6.69 7.47 -1.62
CA SER A 112 7.16 6.95 -2.91
C SER A 112 8.68 6.80 -2.84
N ALA A 113 9.20 5.72 -3.42
CA ALA A 113 10.61 5.39 -3.50
C ALA A 113 10.98 4.82 -4.89
N GLY A 114 10.28 5.27 -5.95
CA GLY A 114 10.41 4.71 -7.29
C GLY A 114 9.98 3.24 -7.31
N LYS A 115 10.72 2.40 -8.04
CA LYS A 115 10.50 0.94 -8.09
C LYS A 115 10.54 0.22 -6.73
N ASN A 116 11.11 0.86 -5.71
CA ASN A 116 11.22 0.30 -4.35
C ASN A 116 10.07 0.73 -3.43
N SER A 117 8.99 1.32 -3.97
CA SER A 117 7.91 1.90 -3.16
C SER A 117 7.20 0.87 -2.30
N LEU A 118 7.00 -0.34 -2.83
CA LEU A 118 6.43 -1.46 -2.08
C LEU A 118 7.32 -1.82 -0.89
N SER A 119 8.61 -2.08 -1.13
CA SER A 119 9.57 -2.37 -0.07
C SER A 119 9.66 -1.26 0.97
N ALA A 120 9.74 0.01 0.53
CA ALA A 120 9.86 1.15 1.43
C ALA A 120 8.61 1.29 2.33
N GLY A 121 7.42 1.13 1.75
CA GLY A 121 6.15 1.14 2.48
C GLY A 121 6.04 -0.01 3.47
N LEU A 122 6.40 -1.22 3.04
CA LEU A 122 6.39 -2.42 3.88
C LEU A 122 7.35 -2.29 5.06
N VAL A 123 8.59 -1.84 4.82
CA VAL A 123 9.59 -1.61 5.88
C VAL A 123 9.10 -0.54 6.84
N LYS A 124 8.51 0.56 6.35
CA LYS A 124 7.92 1.60 7.20
C LYS A 124 6.82 1.03 8.10
N ALA A 125 5.98 0.12 7.60
CA ALA A 125 4.97 -0.56 8.42
C ALA A 125 5.60 -1.48 9.49
N ILE A 126 6.62 -2.26 9.13
CA ILE A 126 7.33 -3.17 10.05
C ILE A 126 8.03 -2.41 11.19
N ILE A 127 8.61 -1.24 10.90
CA ILE A 127 9.31 -0.44 11.89
C ILE A 127 8.40 0.54 12.64
N SER A 128 7.09 0.55 12.37
CA SER A 128 6.14 1.40 13.09
C SER A 128 6.25 1.22 14.60
N GLU A 129 5.93 2.25 15.36
CA GLU A 129 5.86 2.19 16.81
C GLU A 129 4.54 1.56 17.30
N TYR A 130 3.52 1.50 16.44
CA TYR A 130 2.23 0.90 16.78
C TYR A 130 2.23 -0.62 16.68
N ASP A 131 1.27 -1.27 17.36
CA ASP A 131 1.14 -2.73 17.31
C ASP A 131 0.50 -3.15 15.99
N LYS A 132 -0.63 -2.55 15.59
CA LYS A 132 -1.34 -2.88 14.35
C LYS A 132 -1.28 -1.78 13.31
N VAL A 133 -0.82 -2.13 12.11
CA VAL A 133 -0.59 -1.22 10.99
C VAL A 133 -1.23 -1.77 9.73
N LEU A 134 -2.00 -0.93 9.04
CA LEU A 134 -2.50 -1.22 7.70
C LEU A 134 -1.48 -0.73 6.68
N PHE A 135 -0.92 -1.66 5.92
CA PHE A 135 -0.05 -1.35 4.80
C PHE A 135 -0.83 -1.52 3.49
N CYS A 136 -0.69 -0.58 2.57
CA CYS A 136 -1.23 -0.63 1.22
C CYS A 136 -0.18 -0.14 0.23
N TYR A 137 0.27 -1.02 -0.66
CA TYR A 137 0.91 -0.63 -1.91
C TYR A 137 -0.12 -0.65 -3.02
N GLY A 138 -0.05 0.30 -3.95
CA GLY A 138 -0.69 0.12 -5.24
C GLY A 138 -0.21 1.11 -6.27
N ASP A 139 -0.41 0.73 -7.54
CA ASP A 139 -0.08 1.55 -8.68
C ASP A 139 -1.05 1.31 -9.83
N ALA A 140 -1.11 2.24 -10.76
CA ALA A 140 -2.03 2.16 -11.91
C ALA A 140 -1.46 2.73 -13.21
N PHE A 141 -0.15 2.98 -13.28
CA PHE A 141 0.51 3.56 -14.46
C PHE A 141 0.36 2.68 -15.71
N ASP A 142 0.66 1.38 -15.59
CA ASP A 142 0.44 0.40 -16.66
C ASP A 142 -0.82 -0.44 -16.36
N MET A 143 -0.64 -1.49 -15.55
CA MET A 143 -1.70 -2.33 -15.04
C MET A 143 -2.01 -1.96 -13.59
N PRO A 144 -3.30 -1.84 -13.21
CA PRO A 144 -3.66 -1.57 -11.84
C PRO A 144 -3.34 -2.78 -10.97
N GLU A 145 -2.53 -2.54 -9.95
CA GLU A 145 -2.09 -3.55 -9.03
C GLU A 145 -2.08 -3.00 -7.60
N SER A 146 -2.39 -3.85 -6.63
CA SER A 146 -2.34 -3.47 -5.22
C SER A 146 -2.10 -4.67 -4.32
N ILE A 147 -1.26 -4.47 -3.31
CA ILE A 147 -1.08 -5.41 -2.20
C ILE A 147 -1.37 -4.66 -0.91
N SER A 148 -2.29 -5.20 -0.12
CA SER A 148 -2.58 -4.69 1.22
C SER A 148 -2.33 -5.76 2.27
N CYS A 149 -1.77 -5.36 3.42
CA CYS A 149 -1.48 -6.23 4.55
C CYS A 149 -1.93 -5.58 5.86
N LEU A 150 -2.52 -6.37 6.74
CA LEU A 150 -2.61 -6.04 8.17
C LEU A 150 -1.38 -6.63 8.86
N ILE A 151 -0.50 -5.75 9.33
CA ILE A 151 0.75 -6.10 10.00
C ILE A 151 0.60 -5.86 11.49
N SER A 152 1.08 -6.80 12.30
CA SER A 152 1.13 -6.64 13.76
C SER A 152 2.47 -6.98 14.40
N LYS A 153 2.72 -6.46 15.60
CA LYS A 153 3.88 -6.88 16.43
C LYS A 153 3.54 -8.06 17.33
N THR A 154 2.27 -8.25 17.65
CA THR A 154 1.77 -9.39 18.42
C THR A 154 0.98 -10.34 17.52
N GLY A 155 1.41 -11.60 17.47
CA GLY A 155 0.80 -12.59 16.58
C GLY A 155 -0.57 -13.07 17.07
N SER A 156 -1.45 -13.37 16.11
CA SER A 156 -2.70 -14.10 16.30
C SER A 156 -2.61 -15.54 15.76
N GLU A 157 -3.57 -16.40 16.09
CA GLU A 157 -3.54 -17.85 15.80
C GLU A 157 -3.27 -18.22 14.32
N ASN A 158 -3.75 -17.38 13.40
CA ASN A 158 -3.63 -17.57 11.95
C ASN A 158 -2.60 -16.65 11.28
N SER A 159 -1.91 -15.82 12.06
CA SER A 159 -0.91 -14.90 11.52
C SER A 159 0.35 -15.61 11.06
N VAL A 160 0.97 -15.08 10.00
CA VAL A 160 2.26 -15.54 9.50
C VAL A 160 3.36 -14.78 10.23
N LYS A 161 4.17 -15.49 11.02
CA LYS A 161 5.33 -14.90 11.70
C LYS A 161 6.45 -14.66 10.70
N CYS A 162 6.99 -13.44 10.69
CA CYS A 162 8.07 -13.02 9.82
C CYS A 162 9.20 -12.38 10.63
N VAL A 163 10.41 -12.41 10.07
CA VAL A 163 11.58 -11.72 10.61
C VAL A 163 12.14 -10.80 9.54
N PHE A 164 12.20 -9.50 9.85
CA PHE A 164 12.94 -8.53 9.06
C PHE A 164 14.36 -8.42 9.60
N THR A 165 15.35 -8.67 8.75
CA THR A 165 16.77 -8.51 9.05
C THR A 165 17.35 -7.40 8.16
N PRO A 166 17.75 -6.25 8.74
CA PRO A 166 18.34 -5.16 7.98
C PRO A 166 19.63 -5.59 7.29
N CYS A 167 19.69 -5.39 5.97
CA CYS A 167 20.87 -5.63 5.15
C CYS A 167 20.75 -4.85 3.84
N SER A 168 21.88 -4.46 3.25
CA SER A 168 21.87 -3.84 1.92
C SER A 168 21.88 -4.95 0.89
N LYS A 169 20.80 -5.05 0.10
CA LYS A 169 20.71 -5.93 -1.07
C LYS A 169 20.29 -5.11 -2.30
N PRO A 170 20.64 -5.56 -3.52
CA PRO A 170 20.05 -4.99 -4.71
C PRO A 170 18.52 -5.14 -4.67
N SER A 171 17.80 -4.20 -5.28
CA SER A 171 16.36 -4.29 -5.47
C SER A 171 16.00 -5.54 -6.25
N GLU A 172 14.85 -6.13 -5.92
CA GLU A 172 14.17 -7.05 -6.84
C GLU A 172 13.81 -6.30 -8.12
N ALA A 173 13.78 -7.01 -9.26
CA ALA A 173 13.42 -6.41 -10.54
C ALA A 173 11.91 -6.10 -10.62
N ASP A 174 11.10 -6.93 -9.96
CA ASP A 174 9.64 -6.82 -9.83
C ASP A 174 9.26 -7.16 -8.37
N GLU A 175 9.14 -6.12 -7.54
CA GLU A 175 8.79 -6.28 -6.12
C GLU A 175 7.35 -6.79 -5.94
N PHE A 176 6.44 -6.44 -6.85
CA PHE A 176 5.03 -6.83 -6.73
C PHE A 176 4.86 -8.34 -6.88
N SER A 177 5.43 -8.91 -7.94
CA SER A 177 5.39 -10.36 -8.19
C SER A 177 6.12 -11.12 -7.09
N ALA A 178 7.33 -10.69 -6.72
CA ALA A 178 8.13 -11.34 -5.69
C ALA A 178 7.44 -11.33 -4.31
N PHE A 179 6.84 -10.20 -3.92
CA PHE A 179 6.11 -10.12 -2.65
C PHE A 179 4.79 -10.90 -2.69
N SER A 180 4.12 -10.95 -3.85
CA SER A 180 2.92 -11.78 -4.04
C SER A 180 3.22 -13.28 -3.85
N GLU A 181 4.32 -13.77 -4.42
CA GLU A 181 4.78 -15.15 -4.21
C GLU A 181 5.14 -15.41 -2.74
N PHE A 182 5.81 -14.46 -2.09
CA PHE A 182 6.12 -14.53 -0.68
C PHE A 182 4.87 -14.62 0.19
N LEU A 183 3.85 -13.79 -0.05
CA LEU A 183 2.59 -13.79 0.71
C LEU A 183 1.83 -15.11 0.53
N ASN A 184 1.79 -15.64 -0.69
CA ASN A 184 1.17 -16.94 -1.00
C ASN A 184 1.98 -18.14 -0.50
N GLY A 185 3.21 -17.93 0.00
CA GLY A 185 4.04 -19.00 0.56
C GLY A 185 4.79 -19.82 -0.49
N CYS A 186 4.84 -19.33 -1.73
CA CYS A 186 5.65 -19.93 -2.80
C CYS A 186 7.15 -19.72 -2.53
N THR A 187 7.51 -18.61 -1.87
CA THR A 187 8.87 -18.33 -1.41
C THR A 187 8.89 -18.09 0.10
N LYS A 188 9.99 -18.48 0.74
CA LYS A 188 10.20 -18.27 2.18
C LYS A 188 10.79 -16.89 2.49
N VAL A 189 11.41 -16.27 1.50
CA VAL A 189 12.23 -15.07 1.67
C VAL A 189 11.84 -14.04 0.63
N PHE A 190 11.65 -12.80 1.06
CA PHE A 190 11.49 -11.62 0.20
C PHE A 190 12.65 -10.66 0.45
N HIS A 191 13.30 -10.18 -0.61
CA HIS A 191 14.38 -9.23 -0.52
C HIS A 191 13.87 -7.81 -0.78
N THR A 192 14.32 -6.89 0.06
CA THR A 192 14.10 -5.45 -0.08
C THR A 192 15.47 -4.77 -0.14
N PRO A 193 15.57 -3.55 -0.71
CA PRO A 193 16.81 -2.77 -0.65
C PRO A 193 17.31 -2.49 0.78
N CYS A 194 16.41 -2.49 1.76
CA CYS A 194 16.70 -2.16 3.16
C CYS A 194 16.90 -3.39 4.06
N GLY A 195 16.63 -4.59 3.56
CA GLY A 195 16.75 -5.82 4.34
C GLY A 195 16.07 -7.03 3.73
N THR A 196 16.14 -8.15 4.43
CA THR A 196 15.48 -9.40 4.03
C THR A 196 14.34 -9.71 4.99
N ILE A 197 13.19 -10.10 4.44
CA ILE A 197 12.03 -10.57 5.18
C ILE A 197 11.94 -12.09 5.00
N GLU A 198 11.92 -12.84 6.10
CA GLU A 198 11.83 -14.31 6.08
C GLU A 198 10.59 -14.79 6.85
N ARG A 199 9.83 -15.72 6.26
CA ARG A 199 8.73 -16.43 6.93
C ARG A 199 9.32 -17.47 7.88
N MET A 200 8.87 -17.44 9.13
CA MET A 200 9.17 -18.48 10.11
C MET A 200 8.14 -19.60 9.96
N GLU A 201 8.61 -20.84 9.82
CA GLU A 201 7.72 -22.01 9.91
C GLU A 201 7.16 -22.13 11.34
N LYS A 202 5.93 -22.65 11.45
CA LYS A 202 5.28 -22.90 12.74
C LYS A 202 6.01 -24.00 13.51
#